data_AF-A0A0F9EHY0-F1
#
_entry.id   AF-A0A0F9EHY0-F1
#
_cell.length_a   1.000
_cell.length_b   1.000
_cell.length_c   1.000
_cell.angle_alpha   90.00
_cell.angle_beta   90.00
_cell.angle_gamma   90.00
#
_symmetry.space_group_name_H-M   'P 1'
#
loop_
_entity.id
_entity.type
_entity.pdbx_description
1 polymer ?
#
loop_
_entity_poly.entity_id
_entity_poly.type
_entity_poly.pdbx_seq_one_letter_code
_entity_poly.pdbx_strand_id
1 'polypeptide(L)'
;MSDNIFDIVELAKSRTSERERFKEIAKKNQNPNVNPNCDDDQYLENMLKVLKVKSLVVGVGGAGNNTVSRLEDLGINHAETININTDAHDLYYSNSKYKVLIGK
;
A
#
# COMPACT_ATOMS: atom_id res chain seq x y z
N MET A 1 2.61 -21.71 27.87
CA MET A 1 2.01 -21.99 26.55
C MET A 1 1.85 -20.64 25.90
N SER A 2 2.72 -20.31 24.94
CA SER A 2 2.72 -18.99 24.31
C SER A 2 1.60 -18.96 23.28
N ASP A 3 0.57 -18.19 23.57
CA ASP A 3 -0.51 -17.90 22.64
C ASP A 3 0.09 -17.44 21.31
N ASN A 4 -0.21 -18.19 20.26
CA ASN A 4 0.08 -17.82 18.88
C ASN A 4 -0.74 -16.58 18.54
N ILE A 5 -0.25 -15.40 18.95
CA ILE A 5 -0.76 -14.10 18.51
C ILE A 5 -0.63 -14.09 17.00
N PHE A 6 -1.78 -14.21 16.36
CA PHE A 6 -1.90 -14.16 14.92
C PHE A 6 -1.45 -12.77 14.47
N ASP A 7 -0.25 -12.67 13.93
CA ASP A 7 0.30 -11.38 13.51
C ASP A 7 -0.28 -10.99 12.14
N ILE A 8 -1.49 -10.43 12.18
CA ILE A 8 -2.19 -9.87 11.02
C ILE A 8 -1.28 -8.83 10.31
N VAL A 9 -0.36 -8.20 11.04
CA VAL A 9 0.63 -7.26 10.49
C VAL A 9 1.62 -7.95 9.56
N GLU A 10 2.03 -9.19 9.87
CA GLU A 10 2.93 -9.98 9.02
C GLU A 10 2.22 -10.41 7.72
N LEU A 11 0.96 -10.85 7.83
CA LEU A 11 0.10 -11.14 6.68
C LEU A 11 -0.14 -9.89 5.81
N ALA A 12 -0.38 -8.74 6.44
CA ALA A 12 -0.56 -7.44 5.78
C ALA A 12 0.76 -6.85 5.22
N LYS A 13 1.91 -7.41 5.57
CA LYS A 13 3.21 -7.10 4.94
C LYS A 13 3.57 -8.04 3.80
N SER A 14 3.01 -9.26 3.77
CA SER A 14 3.20 -10.20 2.67
C SER A 14 2.76 -9.59 1.32
N ARG A 15 3.53 -9.82 0.26
CA ARG A 15 3.27 -9.35 -1.12
C ARG A 15 2.21 -10.20 -1.84
N THR A 16 1.25 -10.76 -1.11
CA THR A 16 0.16 -11.58 -1.67
C THR A 16 -0.97 -10.69 -2.18
N SER A 17 -1.80 -11.22 -3.07
CA SER A 17 -2.97 -10.50 -3.57
C SER A 17 -4.02 -10.31 -2.47
N GLU A 18 -4.82 -9.24 -2.55
CA GLU A 18 -5.93 -8.98 -1.60
C GLU A 18 -6.83 -10.22 -1.43
N ARG A 19 -7.17 -10.89 -2.53
CA ARG A 19 -8.00 -12.11 -2.52
C ARG A 19 -7.37 -13.27 -1.75
N GLU A 20 -6.05 -13.44 -1.84
CA GLU A 20 -5.35 -14.50 -1.10
C GLU A 20 -5.35 -14.21 0.40
N ARG A 21 -5.12 -12.95 0.78
CA ARG A 21 -5.21 -12.52 2.19
C ARG A 21 -6.58 -12.80 2.78
N PHE A 22 -7.66 -12.44 2.07
CA PHE A 22 -9.02 -12.74 2.50
C PHE A 22 -9.27 -14.25 2.64
N LYS A 23 -8.74 -15.06 1.72
CA LYS A 23 -8.89 -16.52 1.76
C LYS A 23 -8.15 -17.14 2.96
N GLU A 24 -6.99 -16.62 3.32
CA GLU A 24 -6.24 -17.06 4.50
C GLU A 24 -6.92 -16.66 5.81
N ILE A 25 -7.43 -15.42 5.90
CA ILE A 25 -8.19 -14.94 7.06
C ILE A 25 -9.46 -15.78 7.24
N ALA A 26 -10.23 -16.01 6.17
CA ALA A 26 -11.45 -16.80 6.21
C ALA A 26 -11.20 -18.27 6.59
N LYS A 27 -10.10 -18.87 6.12
CA LYS A 27 -9.72 -20.24 6.50
C LYS A 27 -9.36 -20.36 7.98
N LYS A 28 -8.78 -19.33 8.59
CA LYS A 28 -8.33 -19.36 9.98
C LYS A 28 -9.43 -19.03 11.00
N ASN A 29 -10.48 -18.30 10.58
CA ASN A 29 -11.68 -18.00 11.39
C ASN A 29 -12.66 -19.18 11.55
N GLN A 30 -12.23 -20.43 11.31
CA GLN A 30 -13.07 -21.63 11.41
C GLN A 30 -13.37 -22.11 12.85
N ASN A 31 -13.23 -21.26 13.87
CA ASN A 31 -13.65 -21.62 15.23
C ASN A 31 -15.00 -20.96 15.56
N PRO A 32 -16.14 -21.66 15.37
CA PRO A 32 -17.48 -21.08 15.44
C PRO A 32 -17.97 -20.76 16.87
N ASN A 33 -17.18 -21.04 17.91
CA ASN A 33 -17.57 -20.89 19.32
C ASN A 33 -17.14 -19.56 19.98
N VAL A 34 -16.50 -18.66 19.23
CA VAL A 34 -16.27 -17.28 19.69
C VAL A 34 -17.38 -16.46 19.05
N ASN A 35 -18.29 -15.88 19.84
CA ASN A 35 -19.22 -14.87 19.34
C ASN A 35 -18.42 -13.56 19.33
N PRO A 36 -17.72 -13.23 18.22
CA PRO A 36 -16.82 -12.09 18.23
C PRO A 36 -17.73 -10.88 18.19
N ASN A 37 -17.62 -9.96 19.15
CA ASN A 37 -18.35 -8.71 19.07
C ASN A 37 -17.86 -7.99 17.80
N CYS A 38 -18.65 -8.07 16.73
CA CYS A 38 -18.26 -7.68 15.36
C CYS A 38 -17.91 -6.20 15.25
N ASP A 39 -18.35 -5.44 16.25
CA ASP A 39 -18.30 -3.99 16.29
C ASP A 39 -17.24 -3.48 17.29
N ASP A 40 -16.43 -4.37 17.91
CA ASP A 40 -15.31 -3.96 18.75
C ASP A 40 -14.24 -3.24 17.91
N ASP A 41 -13.72 -2.12 18.43
CA ASP A 41 -12.69 -1.30 17.78
C ASP A 41 -11.48 -2.12 17.32
N GLN A 42 -11.11 -3.15 18.09
CA GLN A 42 -9.98 -4.01 17.76
C GLN A 42 -10.24 -4.89 16.53
N TYR A 43 -11.47 -5.35 16.32
CA TYR A 43 -11.85 -6.10 15.12
C TYR A 43 -11.89 -5.19 13.89
N LEU A 44 -12.46 -3.99 14.03
CA LEU A 44 -12.52 -2.99 12.96
C LEU A 44 -11.11 -2.52 12.55
N GLU A 45 -10.22 -2.27 13.51
CA GLU A 45 -8.83 -1.89 13.25
C GLU A 45 -8.08 -3.01 12.49
N ASN A 46 -8.30 -4.27 12.87
CA ASN A 46 -7.71 -5.42 12.19
C ASN A 46 -8.22 -5.55 10.74
N MET A 47 -9.51 -5.32 10.51
CA MET A 47 -10.10 -5.34 9.16
C MET A 47 -9.55 -4.20 8.28
N LEU A 48 -9.41 -2.99 8.83
CA LEU A 48 -8.79 -1.84 8.14
C LEU A 48 -7.31 -2.09 7.78
N LYS A 49 -6.55 -2.76 8.64
CA LYS A 49 -5.15 -3.14 8.36
C LYS A 49 -5.04 -4.10 7.19
N VAL A 50 -5.96 -5.06 7.08
CA VAL A 50 -6.02 -6.00 5.95
C VAL A 50 -6.36 -5.25 4.66
N LEU A 51 -7.32 -4.31 4.73
CA LEU A 51 -7.79 -3.49 3.61
C LEU A 51 -6.83 -2.38 3.17
N LYS A 52 -5.67 -2.23 3.83
CA LYS A 52 -4.74 -1.13 3.55
C LYS A 52 -4.19 -1.22 2.12
N VAL A 53 -4.82 -0.49 1.21
CA VAL A 53 -4.43 -0.38 -0.19
C VAL A 53 -3.07 0.32 -0.30
N LYS A 54 -2.14 -0.32 -1.02
CA LYS A 54 -0.89 0.32 -1.43
C LYS A 54 -1.12 1.04 -2.75
N SER A 55 -1.22 2.36 -2.70
CA SER A 55 -1.42 3.21 -3.88
C SER A 55 -0.09 3.72 -4.40
N LEU A 56 0.10 3.64 -5.72
CA LEU A 56 1.28 4.12 -6.42
C LEU A 56 0.85 4.99 -7.59
N VAL A 57 1.40 6.20 -7.69
CA VAL A 57 1.19 7.12 -8.81
C VAL A 57 2.49 7.23 -9.59
N VAL A 58 2.44 6.94 -10.89
CA VAL A 58 3.62 6.93 -11.75
C VAL A 58 3.46 7.96 -12.86
N GLY A 59 4.34 8.95 -12.87
CA GLY A 59 4.49 9.94 -13.92
C GLY A 59 5.55 9.49 -14.91
N VAL A 60 5.21 9.47 -16.20
CA VAL A 60 6.16 9.07 -17.26
C VAL A 60 6.32 10.21 -18.26
N GLY A 61 7.58 10.55 -18.56
CA GLY A 61 7.95 11.68 -19.43
C GLY A 61 7.68 13.04 -18.78
N GLY A 62 7.96 14.13 -19.50
CA GLY A 62 7.89 15.49 -18.93
C GLY A 62 6.51 15.90 -18.40
N ALA A 63 5.44 15.64 -19.16
CA ALA A 63 4.08 15.98 -18.73
C ALA A 63 3.63 15.14 -17.51
N GLY A 64 3.98 13.85 -17.49
CA GLY A 64 3.69 12.96 -16.36
C GLY A 64 4.44 13.39 -15.11
N ASN A 65 5.74 13.66 -15.24
CA ASN A 65 6.58 14.16 -14.15
C ASN A 65 6.04 15.47 -13.57
N ASN A 66 5.63 16.42 -14.40
CA ASN A 66 5.04 17.68 -13.94
C ASN A 66 3.75 17.45 -13.14
N THR A 67 2.90 16.53 -13.58
CA THR A 67 1.64 16.20 -12.89
C THR A 67 1.91 15.59 -11.52
N VAL A 68 2.81 14.61 -11.46
CA VAL A 68 3.18 13.96 -10.20
C VAL A 68 3.90 14.93 -9.27
N SER A 69 4.76 15.80 -9.80
CA SER A 69 5.39 16.87 -9.02
C SER A 69 4.35 17.75 -8.35
N ARG A 70 3.32 18.15 -9.11
CA ARG A 70 2.23 18.95 -8.56
C ARG A 70 1.42 18.20 -7.49
N LEU A 71 1.19 16.90 -7.67
CA LEU A 71 0.52 16.05 -6.67
C LEU A 71 1.33 15.94 -5.39
N GLU A 72 2.66 15.80 -5.51
CA GLU A 72 3.57 15.76 -4.36
C GLU A 72 3.59 17.10 -3.62
N ASP A 73 3.67 18.23 -4.34
CA ASP A 73 3.64 19.58 -3.77
C ASP A 73 2.32 19.90 -3.06
N LEU A 74 1.22 19.27 -3.46
CA LEU A 74 -0.09 19.36 -2.79
C LEU A 74 -0.19 18.48 -1.54
N GLY A 75 0.80 17.62 -1.28
CA GLY A 75 0.83 16.74 -0.11
C GLY A 75 -0.08 15.52 -0.27
N ILE A 76 0.09 14.75 -1.34
CA ILE A 76 -0.65 13.51 -1.53
C ILE A 76 -0.37 12.53 -0.36
N ASN A 77 -1.44 12.22 0.40
CA ASN A 77 -1.37 11.31 1.53
C ASN A 77 -1.76 9.89 1.07
N HIS A 78 -1.06 8.87 1.56
CA HIS A 78 -1.33 7.44 1.33
C HIS A 78 -1.06 6.90 -0.08
N ALA A 79 -0.40 7.66 -0.95
CA ALA A 79 0.12 7.15 -2.22
C ALA A 79 1.61 7.45 -2.33
N GLU A 80 2.38 6.50 -2.85
CA GLU A 80 3.77 6.75 -3.23
C GLU A 80 3.84 7.29 -4.66
N THR A 81 4.77 8.20 -4.92
CA THR A 81 4.94 8.84 -6.23
C THR A 81 6.25 8.42 -6.89
N ILE A 82 6.20 8.10 -8.19
CA ILE A 82 7.38 7.76 -9.00
C ILE A 82 7.38 8.61 -10.26
N ASN A 83 8.51 9.25 -10.56
CA ASN A 83 8.76 9.88 -11.85
C ASN A 83 9.71 9.03 -12.67
N ILE A 84 9.39 8.85 -13.95
CA ILE A 84 10.16 8.06 -14.90
C ILE A 84 10.41 8.91 -16.14
N ASN A 85 11.67 9.06 -16.53
CA ASN A 85 12.00 9.77 -17.77
C ASN A 85 13.29 9.24 -18.39
N THR A 86 13.49 9.50 -19.68
CA THR A 86 14.78 9.36 -20.37
C THR A 86 15.63 10.62 -20.23
N ASP A 87 15.00 11.78 -20.05
CA ASP A 87 15.67 13.06 -19.83
C ASP A 87 16.08 13.20 -18.35
N ALA A 88 17.40 13.21 -18.09
CA ALA A 88 17.96 13.34 -16.75
C ALA A 88 17.77 14.74 -16.15
N HIS A 89 17.75 15.78 -16.96
CA HIS A 89 17.54 17.16 -16.49
C HIS A 89 16.11 17.34 -16.01
N ASP A 90 15.12 16.97 -16.82
CA ASP A 90 13.71 17.04 -16.42
C ASP A 90 13.44 16.19 -15.17
N LEU A 91 13.97 14.97 -15.15
CA LEU A 91 13.82 14.08 -14.00
C LEU A 91 14.45 14.66 -12.73
N TYR A 92 15.62 15.32 -12.83
CA TYR A 92 16.30 15.95 -11.69
C TYR A 92 15.43 17.04 -11.05
N TYR A 93 14.80 17.90 -11.84
CA TYR A 93 13.96 19.00 -11.33
C TYR A 93 12.54 18.59 -10.94
N SER A 94 12.04 17.46 -11.43
CA SER A 94 10.73 16.94 -11.04
C SER A 94 10.67 16.59 -9.54
N ASN A 95 9.49 16.63 -8.92
CA ASN A 95 9.26 16.22 -7.54
C ASN A 95 8.50 14.89 -7.48
N SER A 96 8.99 13.95 -6.69
CA SER A 96 8.39 12.63 -6.43
C SER A 96 9.19 11.90 -5.36
N LYS A 97 8.57 10.92 -4.70
CA LYS A 97 9.23 10.07 -3.70
C LYS A 97 10.36 9.22 -4.31
N TYR A 98 10.18 8.76 -5.54
CA TYR A 98 11.19 8.01 -6.29
C TYR A 98 11.36 8.55 -7.71
N LYS A 99 12.56 8.40 -8.28
CA LYS A 99 12.90 8.83 -9.64
C LYS A 99 13.64 7.72 -10.37
N VAL A 100 13.26 7.44 -11.62
CA VAL A 100 13.84 6.39 -12.46
C VAL A 100 14.25 6.96 -13.81
N LEU A 101 15.55 6.96 -14.08
CA LEU A 101 16.10 7.30 -15.39
C LEU A 101 16.16 6.02 -16.24
N ILE A 102 15.40 5.98 -17.34
CA ILE A 102 15.36 4.85 -18.27
C ILE A 102 16.15 5.14 -19.54
N GLY A 103 16.56 4.09 -20.26
CA GLY A 103 17.35 4.24 -21.49
C GLY A 103 18.80 4.65 -21.26
N LYS A 104 19.36 4.25 -20.11
CA LYS A 104 20.81 4.30 -19.83
C LYS A 104 21.56 3.24 -20.63
#